data_AF-A0A376KUY8-F1
#
_entry.id   AF-A0A376KUY8-F1
#
_cell.length_a   1.000
_cell.length_b   1.000
_cell.length_c   1.000
_cell.angle_alpha   90.00
_cell.angle_beta   90.00
_cell.angle_gamma   90.00
#
_symmetry.space_group_name_H-M   'P 1'
#
loop_
_entity.id
_entity.type
_entity.pdbx_description
1 polymer ?
#
loop_
_entity_poly.entity_id
_entity_poly.type
_entity_poly.pdbx_seq_one_letter_code
_entity_poly.pdbx_strand_id
1 'polypeptide(L)'
;MLPFHLFSDPTVARSLLRYRWHNLPGAQEKARRNGWQGALFPWESARSGEEETPEFAAINIRTGLRQKVASAQAEHHLVADIAWAVIQYWQTTGDESFIAHEGMALLLETAKFWISRAVRVNDRLEIHDVIGPDEYTEHVNNNAFTSYMGVLQRPAGAEYCPPVWL
;
A
#
# COMPACT_ATOMS: atom_id res chain seq x y z
N MET A 1 9.81 -7.63 8.65
CA MET A 1 9.22 -8.31 9.84
C MET A 1 8.34 -9.49 9.47
N LEU A 2 7.30 -9.30 8.65
CA LEU A 2 6.31 -10.35 8.38
C LEU A 2 6.90 -11.72 7.94
N PRO A 3 7.88 -11.82 7.00
CA PRO A 3 8.37 -13.11 6.56
C PRO A 3 8.98 -13.95 7.70
N PHE A 4 9.67 -13.32 8.66
CA PHE A 4 10.22 -14.04 9.80
C PHE A 4 9.11 -14.69 10.63
N HIS A 5 8.06 -13.95 10.98
CA HIS A 5 6.93 -14.48 11.74
C HIS A 5 6.14 -15.49 10.92
N LEU A 6 6.01 -15.29 9.61
CA LEU A 6 5.31 -16.23 8.74
C LEU A 6 5.90 -17.64 8.81
N PHE A 7 7.23 -17.77 8.97
CA PHE A 7 7.91 -19.06 9.05
C PHE A 7 8.28 -19.52 10.46
N SER A 8 8.12 -18.67 11.49
CA SER A 8 8.44 -19.01 12.89
C SER A 8 7.21 -19.07 13.81
N ASP A 9 6.27 -18.15 13.66
CA ASP A 9 4.99 -18.11 14.37
C ASP A 9 3.91 -17.39 13.52
N PRO A 10 3.17 -18.13 12.69
CA PRO A 10 2.13 -17.57 11.83
C PRO A 10 1.03 -16.81 12.59
N THR A 11 0.83 -17.09 13.88
CA THR A 11 -0.17 -16.37 14.69
C THR A 11 0.20 -14.90 14.87
N VAL A 12 1.50 -14.60 14.98
CA VAL A 12 2.01 -13.23 15.02
C VAL A 12 1.83 -12.56 13.66
N ALA A 13 2.15 -13.26 12.55
CA ALA A 13 1.94 -12.74 11.21
C ALA A 13 0.46 -12.41 10.95
N ARG A 14 -0.46 -13.30 11.37
CA ARG A 14 -1.91 -13.08 11.32
C ARG A 14 -2.30 -11.83 12.11
N SER A 15 -1.74 -11.65 13.31
CA SER A 15 -2.03 -10.50 14.17
C SER A 15 -1.58 -9.17 13.55
N LEU A 16 -0.41 -9.15 12.89
CA LEU A 16 0.08 -7.99 12.15
C LEU A 16 -0.85 -7.60 10.99
N LEU A 17 -1.40 -8.59 10.26
CA LEU A 17 -2.36 -8.34 9.19
C LEU A 17 -3.73 -7.92 9.73
N ARG A 18 -4.18 -8.52 10.83
CA ARG A 18 -5.43 -8.13 11.51
C ARG A 18 -5.39 -6.70 12.01
N TYR A 19 -4.23 -6.20 12.45
CA TYR A 19 -4.05 -4.78 12.75
C TYR A 19 -4.37 -3.90 11.52
N ARG A 20 -3.94 -4.29 10.32
CA ARG A 20 -4.29 -3.56 9.08
C ARG A 20 -5.79 -3.65 8.80
N TRP A 21 -6.39 -4.81 8.98
CA TRP A 21 -7.84 -4.98 8.81
C TRP A 21 -8.66 -4.14 9.78
N HIS A 22 -8.29 -4.10 11.07
CA HIS A 22 -8.98 -3.27 12.07
C HIS A 22 -8.94 -1.77 11.75
N ASN A 23 -7.88 -1.31 11.07
CA ASN A 23 -7.70 0.10 10.69
C ASN A 23 -8.13 0.39 9.24
N LEU A 24 -8.74 -0.58 8.54
CA LEU A 24 -9.23 -0.42 7.18
C LEU A 24 -10.18 0.79 7.02
N PRO A 25 -11.13 1.07 7.95
CA PRO A 25 -11.98 2.25 7.83
C PRO A 25 -11.20 3.58 7.81
N GLY A 26 -10.11 3.67 8.59
CA GLY A 26 -9.24 4.85 8.60
C GLY A 26 -8.50 5.04 7.27
N ALA A 27 -8.00 3.94 6.70
CA ALA A 27 -7.36 3.95 5.39
C ALA A 27 -8.33 4.32 4.24
N GLN A 28 -9.59 3.90 4.34
CA GLN A 28 -10.65 4.29 3.39
C GLN A 28 -10.97 5.78 3.48
N GLU A 29 -11.06 6.32 4.70
CA GLU A 29 -11.26 7.75 4.90
C GLU A 29 -10.07 8.57 4.41
N LYS A 30 -8.84 8.10 4.62
CA LYS A 30 -7.63 8.75 4.07
C LYS A 30 -7.68 8.77 2.54
N ALA A 31 -8.00 7.66 1.88
CA ALA A 31 -8.15 7.63 0.42
C ALA A 31 -9.22 8.64 -0.05
N ARG A 32 -10.40 8.62 0.57
CA ARG A 32 -11.52 9.51 0.24
C ARG A 32 -11.14 10.99 0.37
N ARG A 33 -10.44 11.38 1.44
CA ARG A 33 -9.96 12.76 1.66
C ARG A 33 -8.98 13.21 0.58
N ASN A 34 -8.22 12.29 -0.01
CA ASN A 34 -7.28 12.56 -1.10
C ASN A 34 -7.90 12.36 -2.50
N GLY A 35 -9.22 12.14 -2.59
CA GLY A 35 -9.92 12.00 -3.87
C GLY A 35 -9.78 10.62 -4.54
N TRP A 36 -9.31 9.62 -3.80
CA TRP A 36 -9.19 8.24 -4.28
C TRP A 36 -10.27 7.33 -3.68
N GLN A 37 -10.45 6.17 -4.29
CA GLN A 37 -11.31 5.09 -3.78
C GLN A 37 -10.47 4.05 -3.03
N GLY A 38 -11.12 3.05 -2.44
CA GLY A 38 -10.43 1.96 -1.77
C GLY A 38 -9.76 2.39 -0.48
N ALA A 39 -8.62 1.78 -0.15
CA ALA A 39 -7.87 2.03 1.07
C ALA A 39 -6.45 2.54 0.79
N LEU A 40 -6.16 3.75 1.27
CA LEU A 40 -4.82 4.31 1.35
C LEU A 40 -4.36 4.25 2.80
N PHE A 41 -3.52 3.27 3.11
CA PHE A 41 -2.95 3.16 4.46
C PHE A 41 -2.01 4.34 4.76
N PRO A 42 -1.92 4.78 6.02
CA PRO A 42 -0.94 5.77 6.42
C PRO A 42 0.48 5.23 6.26
N TRP A 43 1.41 6.11 5.90
CA TRP A 43 2.82 5.74 5.74
C TRP A 43 3.40 5.31 7.10
N GLU A 44 3.22 6.15 8.11
CA GLU A 44 3.49 5.81 9.51
C GLU A 44 2.17 5.66 10.26
N SER A 45 2.01 4.54 10.95
CA SER A 45 0.77 4.20 11.66
C SER A 45 1.07 3.75 13.08
N ALA A 46 0.23 4.19 14.01
CA ALA A 46 0.34 3.85 15.42
C ALA A 46 -0.99 3.29 15.95
N ARG A 47 -1.37 3.68 17.18
CA ARG A 47 -2.54 3.12 17.88
C ARG A 47 -3.86 3.42 17.18
N SER A 48 -4.02 4.62 16.64
CA SER A 48 -5.25 5.11 16.00
C SER A 48 -5.49 4.51 14.61
N GLY A 49 -4.43 4.05 13.94
CA GLY A 49 -4.46 3.71 12.53
C GLY A 49 -4.51 4.93 11.59
N GLU A 50 -4.43 6.15 12.13
CA GLU A 50 -4.35 7.39 11.35
C GLU A 50 -2.92 7.65 10.86
N GLU A 51 -2.76 8.68 10.03
CA GLU A 51 -1.45 9.13 9.55
C GLU A 51 -0.69 9.83 10.67
N GLU A 52 0.44 9.23 11.05
CA GLU A 52 1.32 9.72 12.13
C GLU A 52 2.66 10.23 11.57
N THR A 53 2.86 10.18 10.24
CA THR A 53 4.08 10.69 9.60
C THR A 53 4.23 12.18 9.90
N PRO A 54 5.35 12.62 10.48
CA PRO A 54 5.54 14.02 10.82
C PRO A 54 5.65 14.88 9.56
N GLU A 55 5.00 16.04 9.56
CA GLU A 55 5.08 16.99 8.43
C GLU A 55 6.52 17.46 8.15
N PHE A 56 7.36 17.48 9.20
CA PHE A 56 8.75 17.89 9.12
C PHE A 56 9.66 16.93 9.88
N ALA A 57 10.80 16.56 9.29
CA ALA A 57 11.77 15.67 9.91
C ALA A 57 13.17 16.32 9.95
N ALA A 58 14.17 15.62 9.40
CA ALA A 58 15.59 15.93 9.51
C ALA A 58 15.93 17.41 9.32
N ILE A 59 16.92 17.90 10.08
CA ILE A 59 17.40 19.27 9.95
C ILE A 59 18.34 19.35 8.75
N ASN A 60 18.07 20.30 7.86
CA ASN A 60 19.00 20.67 6.82
C ASN A 60 20.25 21.30 7.44
N ILE A 61 21.39 20.63 7.34
CA ILE A 61 22.65 21.06 7.98
C ILE A 61 23.19 22.40 7.47
N ARG A 62 22.74 22.87 6.30
CA ARG A 62 23.17 24.15 5.72
C ARG A 62 22.29 25.31 6.16
N THR A 63 20.98 25.10 6.32
CA THR A 63 20.01 26.17 6.61
C THR A 63 19.51 26.16 8.04
N GLY A 64 19.69 25.05 8.78
CA GLY A 64 19.14 24.86 10.13
C GLY A 64 17.62 24.64 10.15
N LEU A 65 16.96 24.64 8.98
CA LEU A 65 15.51 24.42 8.87
C LEU A 65 15.19 22.93 8.80
N ARG A 66 14.03 22.54 9.31
CA ARG A 66 13.53 21.16 9.19
C ARG A 66 13.04 20.91 7.76
N GLN A 67 13.40 19.76 7.21
CA GLN A 67 12.95 19.31 5.89
C GLN A 67 11.49 18.85 5.97
N LYS A 68 10.67 19.27 5.00
CA LYS A 68 9.30 18.78 4.86
C LYS A 68 9.33 17.32 4.38
N VAL A 69 8.51 16.47 4.97
CA VAL A 69 8.39 15.04 4.61
C VAL A 69 7.23 14.88 3.63
N ALA A 70 7.49 14.20 2.51
CA ALA A 70 6.50 13.95 1.47
C ALA A 70 5.94 12.51 1.50
N SER A 71 6.50 11.60 2.31
CA SER A 71 6.12 10.18 2.31
C SER A 71 4.62 9.93 2.54
N ALA A 72 4.00 10.62 3.52
CA ALA A 72 2.57 10.50 3.77
C ALA A 72 1.67 10.86 2.57
N GLN A 73 2.19 11.71 1.67
CA GLN A 73 1.47 12.29 0.53
C GLN A 73 1.72 11.50 -0.77
N ALA A 74 2.88 10.87 -0.93
CA ALA A 74 3.32 10.32 -2.21
C ALA A 74 3.90 8.90 -2.14
N GLU A 75 4.24 8.36 -0.97
CA GLU A 75 4.85 7.04 -0.82
C GLU A 75 3.80 5.93 -0.67
N HIS A 76 3.11 5.68 -1.78
CA HIS A 76 1.90 4.84 -1.79
C HIS A 76 2.16 3.35 -1.98
N HIS A 77 3.40 2.92 -2.23
CA HIS A 77 3.70 1.51 -2.49
C HIS A 77 3.34 0.59 -1.30
N LEU A 78 3.31 1.13 -0.08
CA LEU A 78 2.83 0.44 1.13
C LEU A 78 1.47 -0.24 0.91
N VAL A 79 0.57 0.36 0.13
CA VAL A 79 -0.75 -0.21 -0.15
C VAL A 79 -0.60 -1.55 -0.89
N ALA A 80 0.32 -1.63 -1.85
CA ALA A 80 0.62 -2.88 -2.55
C ALA A 80 1.41 -3.86 -1.67
N ASP A 81 2.27 -3.37 -0.78
CA ASP A 81 3.05 -4.21 0.13
C ASP A 81 2.14 -4.94 1.14
N ILE A 82 1.09 -4.28 1.63
CA ILE A 82 0.07 -4.89 2.49
C ILE A 82 -0.70 -5.99 1.73
N ALA A 83 -1.08 -5.72 0.49
CA ALA A 83 -1.77 -6.72 -0.34
C ALA A 83 -0.88 -7.94 -0.59
N TRP A 84 0.40 -7.72 -0.93
CA TRP A 84 1.38 -8.77 -1.09
C TRP A 84 1.54 -9.59 0.21
N ALA A 85 1.66 -8.92 1.36
CA ALA A 85 1.74 -9.56 2.67
C ALA A 85 0.54 -10.47 2.97
N VAL A 86 -0.68 -10.06 2.63
CA VAL A 86 -1.90 -10.87 2.75
C VAL A 86 -1.82 -12.12 1.88
N ILE A 87 -1.41 -11.98 0.61
CA ILE A 87 -1.25 -13.11 -0.32
C ILE A 87 -0.20 -14.10 0.19
N GLN A 88 0.97 -13.62 0.60
CA GLN A 88 2.03 -14.47 1.13
C GLN A 88 1.59 -15.24 2.38
N TYR A 89 0.84 -14.58 3.28
CA TYR A 89 0.31 -15.23 4.47
C TYR A 89 -0.66 -16.36 4.11
N TRP A 90 -1.63 -16.10 3.23
CA TRP A 90 -2.60 -17.12 2.81
C TRP A 90 -1.93 -18.27 2.07
N GLN A 91 -1.05 -17.99 1.11
CA GLN A 91 -0.34 -19.02 0.35
C GLN A 91 0.54 -19.92 1.22
N THR A 92 1.10 -19.38 2.31
CA THR A 92 2.00 -20.15 3.19
C THR A 92 1.24 -20.94 4.24
N THR A 93 0.12 -20.41 4.76
CA THR A 93 -0.61 -21.01 5.88
C THR A 93 -1.85 -21.80 5.48
N GLY A 94 -2.44 -21.51 4.32
CA GLY A 94 -3.75 -22.03 3.92
C GLY A 94 -4.90 -21.59 4.83
N ASP A 95 -4.76 -20.48 5.57
CA ASP A 95 -5.78 -19.97 6.49
C ASP A 95 -6.99 -19.38 5.74
N GLU A 96 -7.88 -20.28 5.30
CA GLU A 96 -9.12 -19.95 4.59
C GLU A 96 -10.08 -19.08 5.42
N SER A 97 -10.02 -19.20 6.74
CA SER A 97 -10.85 -18.36 7.62
C SER A 97 -10.39 -16.90 7.58
N PHE A 98 -9.08 -16.65 7.68
CA PHE A 98 -8.53 -15.30 7.57
C PHE A 98 -8.85 -14.68 6.20
N ILE A 99 -8.61 -15.39 5.09
CA ILE A 99 -8.84 -14.81 3.76
C ILE A 99 -10.33 -14.48 3.55
N ALA A 100 -11.26 -15.34 3.99
CA ALA A 100 -12.69 -15.15 3.81
C ALA A 100 -13.27 -13.98 4.63
N HIS A 101 -12.78 -13.76 5.84
CA HIS A 101 -13.35 -12.76 6.76
C HIS A 101 -12.58 -11.43 6.79
N GLU A 102 -11.27 -11.46 6.53
CA GLU A 102 -10.37 -10.32 6.79
C GLU A 102 -9.51 -9.98 5.57
N GLY A 103 -8.83 -10.98 4.99
CA GLY A 103 -7.87 -10.79 3.91
C GLY A 103 -8.49 -10.32 2.59
N MET A 104 -9.65 -10.86 2.19
CA MET A 104 -10.32 -10.45 0.95
C MET A 104 -10.72 -8.96 0.97
N ALA A 105 -11.16 -8.46 2.12
CA ALA A 105 -11.48 -7.04 2.27
C ALA A 105 -10.23 -6.16 2.06
N LEU A 106 -9.09 -6.54 2.63
CA LEU A 106 -7.82 -5.85 2.40
C LEU A 106 -7.45 -5.84 0.91
N LEU A 107 -7.47 -6.99 0.24
CA LEU A 107 -7.09 -7.11 -1.18
C LEU A 107 -7.99 -6.30 -2.11
N LEU A 108 -9.31 -6.33 -1.88
CA LEU A 108 -10.25 -5.59 -2.72
C LEU A 108 -10.11 -4.08 -2.54
N GLU A 109 -9.93 -3.61 -1.31
CA GLU A 109 -9.81 -2.18 -1.03
C GLU A 109 -8.46 -1.61 -1.49
N THR A 110 -7.37 -2.37 -1.39
CA THR A 110 -6.07 -1.96 -1.96
C THR A 110 -6.11 -1.94 -3.49
N ALA A 111 -6.76 -2.91 -4.12
CA ALA A 111 -6.94 -2.92 -5.58
C ALA A 111 -7.78 -1.72 -6.07
N LYS A 112 -8.89 -1.41 -5.38
CA LYS A 112 -9.70 -0.21 -5.67
C LYS A 112 -8.89 1.07 -5.58
N PHE A 113 -7.99 1.18 -4.59
CA PHE A 113 -7.08 2.31 -4.48
C PHE A 113 -6.22 2.45 -5.73
N TRP A 114 -5.50 1.40 -6.13
CA TRP A 114 -4.62 1.46 -7.30
C TRP A 114 -5.36 1.76 -8.61
N ILE A 115 -6.57 1.21 -8.79
CA ILE A 115 -7.42 1.52 -9.94
C ILE A 115 -7.77 3.02 -9.97
N SER A 116 -8.11 3.61 -8.82
CA SER A 116 -8.45 5.04 -8.73
C SER A 116 -7.24 5.97 -8.74
N ARG A 117 -6.05 5.49 -8.36
CA ARG A 117 -4.80 6.25 -8.27
C ARG A 117 -4.09 6.38 -9.62
N ALA A 118 -4.32 5.43 -10.53
CA ALA A 118 -3.75 5.44 -11.86
C ALA A 118 -4.42 6.51 -12.74
N VAL A 119 -3.62 7.11 -13.62
CA VAL A 119 -4.07 8.09 -14.61
C VAL A 119 -3.95 7.50 -16.01
N ARG A 120 -4.88 7.83 -16.91
CA ARG A 120 -4.83 7.39 -18.30
C ARG A 120 -4.08 8.44 -19.13
N VAL A 121 -2.99 8.03 -19.77
CA VAL A 121 -2.14 8.86 -20.65
C VAL A 121 -1.86 8.07 -21.93
N ASN A 122 -2.25 8.61 -23.09
CA ASN A 122 -2.01 7.99 -24.41
C ASN A 122 -2.36 6.49 -24.45
N ASP A 123 -3.58 6.15 -24.03
CA ASP A 123 -4.11 4.77 -23.91
C ASP A 123 -3.40 3.85 -22.90
N ARG A 124 -2.47 4.36 -22.09
CA ARG A 124 -1.77 3.60 -21.04
C ARG A 124 -2.15 4.09 -19.66
N LEU A 125 -2.06 3.21 -18.67
CA LEU A 125 -2.23 3.58 -17.28
C LEU A 125 -0.87 3.87 -16.66
N GLU A 126 -0.77 5.04 -16.03
CA GLU A 126 0.45 5.54 -15.42
C GLU A 126 0.19 5.89 -13.95
N ILE A 127 1.25 5.91 -13.15
CA ILE A 127 1.19 6.32 -11.74
C ILE A 127 2.12 7.50 -11.59
N HIS A 128 1.55 8.69 -11.46
CA HIS A 128 2.31 9.94 -11.38
C HIS A 128 2.48 10.40 -9.95
N ASP A 129 3.49 11.24 -9.73
CA ASP A 129 3.70 11.95 -8.47
C ASP A 129 3.76 11.02 -7.25
N VAL A 130 4.73 10.11 -7.27
CA VAL A 130 4.96 9.14 -6.18
C VAL A 130 6.40 9.20 -5.67
N ILE A 131 6.58 8.67 -4.47
CA ILE A 131 7.87 8.28 -3.91
C ILE A 131 7.92 6.75 -3.98
N GLY A 132 9.04 6.20 -4.46
CA GLY A 132 9.30 4.76 -4.40
C GLY A 132 10.18 4.43 -3.19
N PRO A 133 10.62 3.17 -3.04
CA PRO A 133 11.46 2.77 -1.90
C PRO A 133 12.79 3.53 -1.76
N ASP A 134 13.25 4.20 -2.82
CA ASP A 134 14.31 5.21 -2.75
C ASP A 134 13.71 6.58 -2.41
N GLU A 135 13.64 6.89 -1.12
CA GLU A 135 13.04 8.13 -0.59
C GLU A 135 13.80 9.41 -0.99
N TYR A 136 15.04 9.31 -1.52
CA TYR A 136 15.76 10.50 -1.99
C TYR A 136 15.18 11.10 -3.27
N THR A 137 14.42 10.30 -4.02
CA THR A 137 13.84 10.71 -5.30
C THR A 137 12.33 10.87 -5.16
N GLU A 138 11.91 12.09 -4.85
CA GLU A 138 10.50 12.43 -4.65
C GLU A 138 9.79 12.89 -5.93
N HIS A 139 8.46 12.77 -5.94
CA HIS A 139 7.57 13.29 -7.00
C HIS A 139 7.90 12.74 -8.40
N VAL A 140 8.22 11.45 -8.48
CA VAL A 140 8.52 10.77 -9.76
C VAL A 140 7.28 10.15 -10.37
N ASN A 141 7.29 10.06 -11.70
CA ASN A 141 6.28 9.30 -12.44
C ASN A 141 6.79 7.91 -12.75
N ASN A 142 5.89 6.93 -12.69
CA ASN A 142 6.12 5.55 -13.11
C ASN A 142 7.34 4.92 -12.42
N ASN A 143 7.46 5.13 -11.11
CA ASN A 143 8.45 4.41 -10.30
C ASN A 143 8.30 2.90 -10.53
N ALA A 144 9.37 2.24 -10.96
CA ALA A 144 9.30 0.84 -11.41
C ALA A 144 8.74 -0.10 -10.35
N PHE A 145 9.14 0.07 -9.08
CA PHE A 145 8.66 -0.76 -7.98
C PHE A 145 7.16 -0.52 -7.73
N THR A 146 6.76 0.73 -7.57
CA THR A 146 5.36 1.11 -7.31
C THR A 146 4.43 0.68 -8.44
N SER A 147 4.82 0.93 -9.69
CA SER A 147 4.06 0.51 -10.88
C SER A 147 3.93 -1.00 -10.96
N TYR A 148 5.01 -1.75 -10.74
CA TYR A 148 4.97 -3.21 -10.79
C TYR A 148 4.10 -3.80 -9.67
N MET A 149 4.30 -3.36 -8.42
CA MET A 149 3.55 -3.85 -7.26
C MET A 149 2.07 -3.46 -7.30
N GLY A 150 1.74 -2.27 -7.81
CA GLY A 150 0.37 -1.84 -8.05
C GLY A 150 -0.37 -2.77 -9.02
N VAL A 151 0.31 -3.18 -10.11
CA VAL A 151 -0.26 -4.08 -11.13
C VAL A 151 -0.30 -5.55 -10.67
N LEU A 152 0.65 -5.99 -9.84
CA LEU A 152 0.77 -7.37 -9.37
C LEU A 152 -0.42 -7.83 -8.48
N GLN A 153 -1.23 -6.90 -7.96
CA GLN A 153 -2.43 -7.23 -7.18
C GLN A 153 -3.56 -7.91 -7.98
N ARG A 154 -3.30 -8.33 -9.21
CA ARG A 154 -4.20 -9.21 -9.96
C ARG A 154 -4.30 -10.56 -9.24
N PRO A 155 -5.52 -11.04 -8.91
CA PRO A 155 -5.67 -12.37 -8.36
C PRO A 155 -5.16 -13.43 -9.35
N ALA A 156 -4.38 -14.39 -8.83
CA ALA A 156 -4.02 -15.60 -9.57
C ALA A 156 -5.29 -16.34 -9.97
N GLY A 157 -5.57 -16.44 -11.27
CA GLY A 157 -6.82 -16.96 -11.84
C GLY A 157 -7.55 -15.98 -12.78
N ALA A 158 -7.10 -14.73 -12.91
CA ALA A 158 -7.64 -13.77 -13.87
C ALA A 158 -7.12 -13.95 -15.31
N GLU A 159 -6.95 -15.19 -15.79
CA GLU A 159 -6.58 -15.50 -17.19
C GLU A 159 -7.62 -15.01 -18.22
N TYR A 160 -8.83 -14.67 -17.77
CA TYR A 160 -9.94 -14.21 -18.61
C TYR A 160 -10.22 -12.70 -18.57
N CYS A 161 -9.39 -11.91 -17.86
CA CYS A 161 -9.54 -10.46 -17.90
C CYS A 161 -8.65 -9.91 -19.04
N PRO A 162 -9.24 -9.28 -20.09
CA PRO A 162 -8.49 -8.93 -21.29
C PRO A 162 -7.29 -8.02 -20.96
N PRO A 163 -6.21 -8.11 -21.76
CA PRO A 163 -5.02 -7.30 -21.57
C PRO A 163 -5.34 -5.84 -21.92
N VAL A 164 -5.89 -5.10 -20.96
CA VAL A 164 -6.06 -3.64 -21.06
C VAL A 164 -5.13 -2.90 -20.08
N TRP A 165 -4.13 -3.60 -19.56
CA TRP A 165 -3.13 -3.05 -18.65
C TRP A 165 -1.74 -3.19 -19.26
N LEU A 166 -1.45 -2.27 -20.18
CA LEU A 166 -0.15 -1.70 -20.60
C LEU A 166 -0.19 -1.25 -22.07
#